data_AF-A0A357N8V4-F1
#
_entry.id   AF-A0A357N8V4-F1
#
_cell.length_a   1.000
_cell.length_b   1.000
_cell.length_c   1.000
_cell.angle_alpha   90.00
_cell.angle_beta   90.00
_cell.angle_gamma   90.00
#
_symmetry.space_group_name_H-M   'P 1'
#
loop_
_entity.id
_entity.type
_entity.pdbx_description
1 polymer ?
#
loop_
_entity_poly.entity_id
_entity_poly.type
_entity_poly.pdbx_seq_one_letter_code
_entity_poly.pdbx_strand_id
1 'polypeptide(L)'
;MAEQQGLKTVQWSTQFLDGHVCCRLVALESNIREKQEGFVRFSRALIRAYDFYLNDQQETVEILSKYVKLDKALLEKAAYSGHIHSIPDPDKRRVEAFWNAMRGAGYIQSEQDIGKSVDTQIYQQALSQLRARYPQNKTYLQLEQDFAKNNL
;
A
#
# COMPACT_ATOMS: atom_id res chain seq x y z
N MET A 1 19.87 13.17 3.21
CA MET A 1 18.51 13.74 2.99
C MET A 1 18.56 15.25 3.14
N ALA A 2 17.55 15.96 2.63
CA ALA A 2 17.41 17.42 2.67
C ALA A 2 17.84 18.05 4.02
N GLU A 3 17.47 17.44 5.14
CA GLU A 3 17.83 17.93 6.49
C GLU A 3 19.34 17.95 6.78
N GLN A 4 20.09 16.96 6.28
CA GLN A 4 21.56 16.93 6.38
C GLN A 4 22.23 18.02 5.53
N GLN A 5 21.48 18.63 4.61
CA GLN A 5 21.90 19.77 3.80
C GLN A 5 21.40 21.10 4.40
N GLY A 6 20.88 21.10 5.63
CA GLY A 6 20.41 22.29 6.33
C GLY A 6 18.95 22.68 6.02
N LEU A 7 18.21 21.85 5.27
CA LEU A 7 16.79 22.08 5.00
C LEU A 7 15.94 21.65 6.21
N LYS A 8 14.72 22.18 6.32
CA LYS A 8 13.78 21.82 7.39
C LYS A 8 12.49 21.33 6.79
N THR A 9 11.97 20.24 7.34
CA THR A 9 10.62 19.76 7.03
C THR A 9 9.62 20.77 7.55
N VAL A 10 8.84 21.39 6.66
CA VAL A 10 7.83 22.39 7.05
C VAL A 10 6.56 21.72 7.53
N GLN A 11 5.98 20.84 6.70
CA GLN A 11 4.75 20.09 6.97
C GLN A 11 4.76 18.76 6.21
N TRP A 12 3.94 17.80 6.66
CA TRP A 12 3.73 16.52 5.99
C TRP A 12 2.42 16.53 5.22
N SER A 13 2.38 15.92 4.04
CA SER A 13 1.15 15.82 3.23
C SER A 13 0.02 15.09 3.95
N THR A 14 0.34 14.18 4.88
CA THR A 14 -0.63 13.50 5.75
C THR A 14 -1.40 14.45 6.68
N GLN A 15 -0.89 15.65 6.94
CA GLN A 15 -1.61 16.68 7.72
C GLN A 15 -2.76 17.32 6.94
N PHE A 16 -2.73 17.23 5.60
CA PHE A 16 -3.76 17.79 4.73
C PHE A 16 -4.72 16.72 4.21
N LEU A 17 -4.20 15.52 3.94
CA LEU A 17 -4.99 14.38 3.53
C LEU A 17 -4.42 13.11 4.16
N ASP A 18 -5.03 12.71 5.26
CA ASP A 18 -4.62 11.55 6.03
C ASP A 18 -4.70 10.27 5.18
N GLY A 19 -3.61 9.51 5.17
CA GLY A 19 -3.49 8.28 4.39
C GLY A 19 -3.66 8.44 2.88
N HIS A 20 -3.47 9.65 2.31
CA HIS A 20 -3.55 9.82 0.86
C HIS A 20 -2.71 8.79 0.14
N VAL A 21 -3.31 8.21 -0.89
CA VAL A 21 -2.71 7.11 -1.62
C VAL A 21 -1.60 7.65 -2.52
N CYS A 22 -0.50 6.91 -2.62
CA CYS A 22 0.58 7.20 -3.56
C CYS A 22 0.62 6.09 -4.62
N CYS A 23 1.64 5.23 -4.58
CA CYS A 23 1.78 4.12 -5.52
C CYS A 23 0.69 3.07 -5.30
N ARG A 24 -0.04 2.72 -6.37
CA ARG A 24 -0.99 1.61 -6.41
C ARG A 24 -0.64 0.65 -7.55
N LEU A 25 -0.88 -0.63 -7.33
CA LEU A 25 -0.67 -1.65 -8.35
C LEU A 25 -1.83 -1.65 -9.32
N VAL A 26 -1.51 -1.60 -10.61
CA VAL A 26 -2.51 -1.58 -11.69
C VAL A 26 -2.21 -2.68 -12.69
N ALA A 27 -3.26 -3.26 -13.25
CA ALA A 27 -3.17 -4.24 -14.32
C ALA A 27 -4.33 -4.04 -15.29
N LEU A 28 -4.15 -4.48 -16.54
CA LEU A 28 -5.23 -4.49 -17.52
C LEU A 28 -6.34 -5.45 -17.09
N GLU A 29 -7.58 -5.03 -17.24
CA GLU A 29 -8.76 -5.83 -16.88
C GLU A 29 -8.79 -7.17 -17.64
N SER A 30 -8.37 -7.20 -18.90
CA SER A 30 -8.24 -8.43 -19.70
C SER A 30 -7.29 -9.43 -19.03
N ASN A 31 -6.13 -8.96 -18.55
CA ASN A 31 -5.16 -9.81 -17.88
C ASN A 31 -5.71 -10.34 -16.56
N ILE A 32 -6.43 -9.51 -15.79
CA ILE A 32 -7.07 -9.93 -14.54
C ILE A 32 -8.06 -11.06 -14.81
N ARG A 33 -8.94 -10.90 -15.81
CA ARG A 33 -9.92 -11.93 -16.18
C ARG A 33 -9.27 -13.24 -16.61
N GLU A 34 -8.23 -13.17 -17.44
CA GLU A 34 -7.57 -14.37 -17.97
C GLU A 34 -6.68 -15.08 -16.94
N LYS A 35 -6.12 -14.34 -15.98
CA LYS A 35 -5.07 -14.83 -15.06
C LYS A 35 -5.41 -14.60 -13.60
N GLN A 36 -6.69 -14.60 -13.26
CA GLN A 36 -7.21 -14.24 -11.94
C GLN A 36 -6.47 -14.95 -10.80
N GLU A 37 -6.32 -16.27 -10.91
CA GLU A 37 -5.63 -17.08 -9.89
C GLU A 37 -4.13 -16.71 -9.76
N GLY A 38 -3.49 -16.29 -10.85
CA GLY A 38 -2.12 -15.76 -10.81
C GLY A 38 -2.04 -14.47 -10.00
N PHE A 39 -2.99 -13.56 -10.17
CA PHE A 39 -3.07 -12.34 -9.37
C PHE A 39 -3.39 -12.60 -7.90
N VAL A 40 -4.26 -13.58 -7.58
CA VAL A 40 -4.52 -14.00 -6.20
C VAL A 40 -3.23 -14.53 -5.55
N ARG A 41 -2.46 -15.37 -6.24
CA ARG A 41 -1.15 -15.85 -5.74
C ARG A 41 -0.16 -14.71 -5.54
N PHE A 42 -0.12 -13.76 -6.47
CA PHE A 42 0.74 -12.58 -6.37
C PHE A 42 0.36 -11.70 -5.18
N SER A 43 -0.93 -11.36 -5.03
CA SER A 43 -1.44 -10.59 -3.89
C SER A 43 -1.15 -11.30 -2.57
N ARG A 44 -1.28 -12.63 -2.51
CA ARG A 44 -0.91 -13.42 -1.34
C ARG A 44 0.57 -13.33 -1.01
N ALA A 45 1.44 -13.32 -2.03
CA ALA A 45 2.87 -13.13 -1.83
C ALA A 45 3.18 -11.73 -1.28
N LEU A 46 2.49 -10.68 -1.76
CA LEU A 46 2.64 -9.32 -1.24
C LEU A 46 2.17 -9.19 0.21
N ILE A 47 1.05 -9.82 0.59
CA ILE A 47 0.60 -9.83 1.99
C ILE A 47 1.62 -10.52 2.90
N ARG A 48 2.22 -11.64 2.45
CA ARG A 48 3.30 -12.31 3.20
C ARG A 48 4.56 -11.44 3.29
N ALA A 49 4.92 -10.78 2.20
CA ALA A 49 6.05 -9.86 2.18
C ALA A 49 5.83 -8.65 3.10
N TYR A 50 4.59 -8.19 3.24
CA TYR A 50 4.23 -7.13 4.17
C TYR A 50 4.35 -7.57 5.64
N ASP A 51 3.91 -8.79 5.95
CA ASP A 51 4.13 -9.38 7.29
C ASP A 51 5.62 -9.49 7.62
N PHE A 52 6.44 -9.95 6.68
CA PHE A 52 7.90 -9.94 6.83
C PHE A 52 8.46 -8.51 6.98
N TYR A 53 8.02 -7.56 6.14
CA TYR A 53 8.44 -6.16 6.17
C TYR A 53 8.24 -5.52 7.56
N LEU A 54 7.15 -5.86 8.25
CA LEU A 54 6.85 -5.34 9.57
C LEU A 54 7.67 -6.00 10.68
N ASN A 55 7.89 -7.31 10.58
CA ASN A 55 8.46 -8.12 11.66
C ASN A 55 9.98 -8.33 11.54
N ASP A 56 10.56 -8.15 10.35
CA ASP A 56 11.95 -8.45 10.02
C ASP A 56 12.66 -7.21 9.42
N GLN A 57 12.62 -6.09 10.16
CA GLN A 57 13.04 -4.78 9.64
C GLN A 57 14.52 -4.72 9.22
N GLN A 58 15.41 -5.33 10.01
CA GLN A 58 16.84 -5.34 9.69
C GLN A 58 17.11 -6.06 8.36
N GLU A 59 16.57 -7.27 8.19
CA GLU A 59 16.74 -8.03 6.95
C GLU A 59 16.05 -7.32 5.77
N THR A 60 14.90 -6.68 6.02
CA THR A 60 14.24 -5.85 5.01
C THR A 60 15.15 -4.72 4.53
N VAL A 61 15.81 -3.98 5.43
CA VAL A 61 16.76 -2.91 5.06
C VAL A 61 17.96 -3.49 4.29
N GLU A 62 18.45 -4.66 4.66
CA GLU A 62 19.51 -5.35 3.91
C GLU A 62 19.07 -5.69 2.50
N ILE A 63 17.87 -6.23 2.31
CA ILE A 63 17.30 -6.51 1.00
C ILE A 63 17.16 -5.20 0.20
N LEU A 64 16.57 -4.16 0.79
CA LEU A 64 16.39 -2.85 0.14
C LEU A 64 17.73 -2.25 -0.31
N SER A 65 18.78 -2.37 0.50
CA SER A 65 20.11 -1.83 0.17
C SER A 65 20.76 -2.45 -1.06
N LYS A 66 20.30 -3.64 -1.49
CA LYS A 66 20.77 -4.27 -2.74
C LYS A 66 20.20 -3.60 -3.99
N TYR A 67 19.04 -2.94 -3.87
CA TYR A 67 18.31 -2.35 -5.00
C TYR A 67 18.33 -0.81 -4.97
N VAL A 68 18.38 -0.21 -3.79
CA VAL A 68 18.36 1.23 -3.60
C VAL A 68 19.71 1.69 -3.06
N LYS A 69 20.43 2.46 -3.87
CA LYS A 69 21.77 2.98 -3.55
C LYS A 69 21.72 4.15 -2.56
N LEU A 70 21.22 3.89 -1.36
CA LEU A 70 21.20 4.82 -0.23
C LEU A 70 21.87 4.18 0.97
N ASP A 71 22.30 5.02 1.91
CA ASP A 71 22.79 4.56 3.21
C ASP A 71 21.69 3.78 3.95
N LYS A 72 22.09 2.72 4.68
CA LYS A 72 21.14 1.82 5.36
C LYS A 72 20.31 2.56 6.42
N ALA A 73 20.88 3.50 7.17
CA ALA A 73 20.13 4.26 8.16
C ALA A 73 19.08 5.17 7.49
N LEU A 74 19.37 5.68 6.28
CA LEU A 74 18.39 6.43 5.50
C LEU A 74 17.29 5.53 4.95
N LEU A 75 17.59 4.30 4.53
CA LEU A 75 16.60 3.32 4.08
C LEU A 75 15.68 2.90 5.22
N GLU A 76 16.23 2.64 6.40
CA GLU A 76 15.47 2.32 7.60
C GLU A 76 14.53 3.47 7.97
N LYS A 77 15.03 4.71 8.03
CA LYS A 77 14.18 5.88 8.28
C LYS A 77 13.09 6.01 7.21
N ALA A 78 13.41 5.84 5.93
CA ALA A 78 12.42 5.97 4.85
C ALA A 78 11.33 4.89 4.89
N ALA A 79 11.67 3.65 5.26
CA ALA A 79 10.72 2.56 5.40
C ALA A 79 9.87 2.70 6.68
N TYR A 80 10.48 3.08 7.81
CA TYR A 80 9.87 2.91 9.13
C TYR A 80 9.61 4.21 9.89
N SER A 81 9.77 5.40 9.29
CA SER A 81 9.46 6.68 9.97
C SER A 81 7.98 6.89 10.28
N GLY A 82 7.08 6.04 9.78
CA GLY A 82 5.63 6.20 9.95
C GLY A 82 5.00 7.29 9.08
N HIS A 83 5.75 7.85 8.12
CA HIS A 83 5.23 8.83 7.14
C HIS A 83 4.99 8.22 5.76
N ILE A 84 5.50 7.01 5.53
CA ILE A 84 5.32 6.23 4.31
C ILE A 84 4.82 4.85 4.74
N HIS A 85 3.78 4.36 4.08
CA HIS A 85 3.19 3.06 4.36
C HIS A 85 3.13 2.22 3.08
N SER A 86 3.91 1.13 3.07
CA SER A 86 3.95 0.16 1.96
C SER A 86 2.93 -0.95 2.19
N ILE A 87 1.65 -0.59 2.29
CA ILE A 87 0.56 -1.54 2.55
C ILE A 87 0.08 -2.22 1.26
N PRO A 88 -0.15 -3.55 1.26
CA PRO A 88 -0.63 -4.28 0.08
C PRO A 88 -2.14 -4.14 -0.15
N ASP A 89 -2.85 -3.55 0.82
CA ASP A 89 -4.30 -3.33 0.75
C ASP A 89 -4.67 -2.36 -0.40
N PRO A 90 -5.70 -2.65 -1.23
CA PRO A 90 -6.13 -1.78 -2.33
C PRO A 90 -6.57 -0.39 -1.87
N ASP A 91 -7.12 -0.29 -0.66
CA ASP A 91 -7.48 0.93 0.04
C ASP A 91 -8.48 1.82 -0.72
N LYS A 92 -9.52 1.17 -1.25
CA LYS A 92 -10.48 1.77 -2.18
C LYS A 92 -11.04 3.12 -1.72
N ARG A 93 -11.47 3.24 -0.46
CA ARG A 93 -12.04 4.48 0.08
C ARG A 93 -11.04 5.63 0.08
N ARG A 94 -9.76 5.37 0.36
CA ARG A 94 -8.72 6.41 0.31
C ARG A 94 -8.33 6.76 -1.13
N VAL A 95 -8.42 5.82 -2.07
CA VAL A 95 -8.31 6.12 -3.51
C VAL A 95 -9.43 7.05 -3.95
N GLU A 96 -10.68 6.75 -3.58
CA GLU A 96 -11.84 7.60 -3.90
C GLU A 96 -11.72 8.99 -3.25
N ALA A 97 -11.30 9.07 -1.98
CA ALA A 97 -11.08 10.33 -1.29
C ALA A 97 -10.01 11.18 -1.99
N PHE A 98 -8.88 10.58 -2.36
CA PHE A 98 -7.82 11.28 -3.08
C PHE A 98 -8.28 11.77 -4.47
N TRP A 99 -8.98 10.91 -5.22
CA TRP A 99 -9.56 11.28 -6.51
C TRP A 99 -10.51 12.48 -6.41
N ASN A 100 -11.38 12.48 -5.40
CA ASN A 100 -12.32 13.58 -5.16
C ASN A 100 -11.60 14.87 -4.76
N ALA A 101 -10.54 14.79 -3.94
CA ALA A 101 -9.70 15.95 -3.61
C ALA A 101 -9.03 16.53 -4.87
N MET A 102 -8.48 15.69 -5.73
CA MET A 102 -7.84 16.10 -6.98
C MET A 102 -8.83 16.70 -7.98
N ARG A 103 -10.06 16.18 -8.04
CA ARG A 103 -11.17 16.78 -8.80
C ARG A 103 -11.54 18.16 -8.24
N GLY A 104 -11.72 18.28 -6.92
CA GLY A 104 -12.03 19.54 -6.26
C GLY A 104 -10.96 20.62 -6.45
N ALA A 105 -9.68 20.21 -6.55
CA ALA A 105 -8.56 21.09 -6.88
C ALA A 105 -8.41 21.39 -8.38
N GLY A 106 -9.27 20.84 -9.25
CA GLY A 106 -9.28 21.09 -10.70
C GLY A 106 -8.27 20.25 -11.51
N TYR A 107 -7.55 19.32 -10.89
CA TYR A 107 -6.59 18.45 -11.59
C TYR A 107 -7.26 17.33 -12.39
N ILE A 108 -8.49 16.96 -12.04
CA ILE A 108 -9.25 15.90 -12.70
C ILE A 108 -10.55 16.50 -13.24
N GLN A 109 -10.76 16.33 -14.55
CA GLN A 109 -11.96 16.79 -15.27
C GLN A 109 -12.93 15.63 -15.58
N SER A 110 -12.56 14.40 -15.24
CA SER A 110 -13.36 13.20 -15.50
C SER A 110 -14.45 13.02 -14.44
N GLU A 111 -15.68 12.82 -14.88
CA GLU A 111 -16.83 12.46 -14.04
C GLU A 111 -16.90 10.95 -13.72
N GLN A 112 -15.93 10.16 -14.19
CA GLN A 112 -15.91 8.73 -13.91
C GLN A 112 -15.81 8.44 -12.41
N ASP A 113 -16.45 7.35 -12.01
CA ASP A 113 -16.34 6.77 -10.68
C ASP A 113 -15.09 5.88 -10.62
N ILE A 114 -14.02 6.42 -10.01
CA ILE A 114 -12.75 5.71 -9.87
C ILE A 114 -12.88 4.41 -9.06
N GLY A 115 -13.87 4.33 -8.17
CA GLY A 115 -14.10 3.17 -7.32
C GLY A 115 -14.42 1.91 -8.11
N LYS A 116 -14.93 2.06 -9.35
CA LYS A 116 -15.17 0.94 -10.28
C LYS A 116 -13.88 0.36 -10.87
N SER A 117 -12.79 1.11 -10.84
CA SER A 117 -11.49 0.67 -11.31
C SER A 117 -10.63 0.03 -10.21
N VAL A 118 -11.11 0.02 -8.96
CA VAL A 118 -10.40 -0.60 -7.83
C VAL A 118 -10.96 -2.00 -7.57
N ASP A 119 -10.26 -3.03 -8.03
CA ASP A 119 -10.57 -4.43 -7.72
C ASP A 119 -10.10 -4.79 -6.31
N THR A 120 -11.06 -5.02 -5.41
CA THR A 120 -10.80 -5.44 -4.03
C THR A 120 -10.88 -6.95 -3.83
N GLN A 121 -11.42 -7.69 -4.82
CA GLN A 121 -11.75 -9.11 -4.70
C GLN A 121 -10.49 -9.97 -4.69
N ILE A 122 -9.50 -9.64 -5.53
CA ILE A 122 -8.22 -10.38 -5.59
C ILE A 122 -7.52 -10.36 -4.23
N TYR A 123 -7.42 -9.17 -3.62
CA TYR A 123 -6.81 -9.01 -2.31
C TYR A 123 -7.63 -9.71 -1.23
N GLN A 124 -8.95 -9.53 -1.23
CA GLN A 124 -9.84 -10.17 -0.26
C GLN A 124 -9.71 -11.70 -0.27
N GLN A 125 -9.67 -12.30 -1.47
CA GLN A 125 -9.49 -13.73 -1.63
C GLN A 125 -8.10 -14.19 -1.17
N ALA A 126 -7.04 -13.43 -1.48
CA ALA A 126 -5.70 -13.74 -1.02
C ALA A 126 -5.57 -13.69 0.51
N LEU A 127 -6.16 -12.65 1.12
CA LEU A 127 -6.16 -12.47 2.57
C LEU A 127 -6.97 -13.56 3.27
N SER A 128 -8.17 -13.89 2.79
CA SER A 128 -8.99 -14.95 3.39
C SER A 128 -8.29 -16.32 3.38
N GLN A 129 -7.59 -16.66 2.29
CA GLN A 129 -6.77 -17.87 2.23
C GLN A 129 -5.63 -17.87 3.25
N LEU A 130 -5.00 -16.72 3.50
CA LEU A 130 -3.97 -16.59 4.53
C LEU A 130 -4.54 -16.66 5.94
N ARG A 131 -5.69 -16.02 6.20
CA ARG A 131 -6.42 -16.10 7.48
C ARG A 131 -6.83 -17.54 7.81
N ALA A 132 -7.31 -18.29 6.82
CA ALA A 132 -7.67 -19.69 7.00
C ALA A 132 -6.45 -20.57 7.36
N ARG A 133 -5.29 -20.31 6.73
CA ARG A 133 -4.07 -21.09 6.95
C ARG A 133 -3.29 -20.67 8.20
N TYR A 134 -3.33 -19.39 8.55
CA TYR A 134 -2.57 -18.78 9.64
C TYR A 134 -3.50 -17.92 10.52
N PRO A 135 -4.47 -18.53 11.21
CA PRO A 135 -5.53 -17.79 11.90
C PRO A 135 -5.05 -16.91 13.05
N GLN A 136 -3.86 -17.19 13.61
CA GLN A 136 -3.28 -16.43 14.72
C GLN A 136 -2.25 -15.37 14.28
N ASN A 137 -1.94 -15.25 12.98
CA ASN A 137 -1.03 -14.22 12.50
C ASN A 137 -1.64 -12.83 12.76
N LYS A 138 -0.95 -12.01 13.56
CA LYS A 138 -1.43 -10.68 14.00
C LYS A 138 -1.51 -9.68 12.85
N THR A 139 -0.56 -9.70 11.92
CA THR A 139 -0.59 -8.83 10.75
C THR A 139 -1.81 -9.13 9.89
N TYR A 140 -2.10 -10.40 9.61
CA TYR A 140 -3.25 -10.76 8.78
C TYR A 140 -4.58 -10.41 9.46
N LEU A 141 -4.67 -10.58 10.79
CA LEU A 141 -5.82 -10.11 11.58
C LEU A 141 -6.04 -8.60 11.42
N GLN A 142 -4.98 -7.81 11.54
CA GLN A 142 -5.07 -6.36 11.39
C GLN A 142 -5.49 -5.98 9.96
N LEU A 143 -4.88 -6.60 8.95
CA LEU A 143 -5.23 -6.38 7.55
C LEU A 143 -6.69 -6.72 7.23
N GLU A 144 -7.29 -7.72 7.89
CA GLU A 144 -8.70 -8.08 7.72
C GLU A 144 -9.63 -7.00 8.29
N GLN A 145 -9.27 -6.45 9.46
CA GLN A 145 -9.99 -5.32 10.06
C GLN A 145 -9.87 -4.05 9.21
N ASP A 146 -8.65 -3.75 8.75
CA ASP A 146 -8.38 -2.60 7.90
C ASP A 146 -9.09 -2.74 6.55
N PHE A 147 -9.13 -3.94 5.97
CA PHE A 147 -9.84 -4.18 4.73
C PHE A 147 -11.33 -3.85 4.85
N ALA A 148 -11.97 -4.31 5.93
CA ALA A 148 -13.38 -4.01 6.19
C ALA A 148 -13.64 -2.51 6.39
N LYS A 149 -12.68 -1.77 6.94
CA LYS A 149 -12.78 -0.31 7.12
C LYS A 149 -12.53 0.46 5.81
N ASN A 150 -11.62 -0.02 4.97
CA ASN A 150 -11.07 0.78 3.87
C ASN A 150 -11.60 0.37 2.49
N ASN A 151 -12.25 -0.80 2.34
CA ASN A 151 -12.63 -1.34 1.02
C ASN A 151 -14.10 -1.74 0.86
N LEU A 152 -14.80 -2.03 1.97
CA LEU A 152 -16.24 -2.27 2.04
C LEU A 152 -16.89 -1.01 2.58
#